data_AF-A0A2V5N553-F1
#
_entry.id   AF-A0A2V5N553-F1
#
_cell.length_a   1.000
_cell.length_b   1.000
_cell.length_c   1.000
_cell.angle_alpha   90.00
_cell.angle_beta   90.00
_cell.angle_gamma   90.00
#
_symmetry.space_group_name_H-M   'P 1'
#
loop_
_entity.id
_entity.type
_entity.pdbx_description
1 polymer ?
#
loop_
_entity_poly.entity_id
_entity_poly.type
_entity_poly.pdbx_seq_one_letter_code
_entity_poly.pdbx_strand_id
1 'polypeptide(L)'
;MNTLATRRTFLKTAATTGAVLGLGDLSFLARLQPVSAAEAKLDPQIVRLSPEIEPLVRLLEETPRERLLEEVGARVRHGLTYRELLAALLLAGVRNIQPRPVGFKFHAVLVVNSAHMASMNSPDADRWLPIFWALDQFKSSQARDVQEGDWTMAAVDESAVPPAHKARQAFVQAMDNWDDSAADAAVAGVARNFGAQECFELFCRVGARDFRDIGHKAIYVANSWRTLQNIGWQHAEPVLRSLAYALLDRGGQADPAKNDHPADRPGRRNQKIVKEIRADWQTGKADATATAEMLTTLRQGSEADASQQVVELLNRGVAPQSLSDAFFQFAGELLMKKPNIQSVHSVTSTNALQYAFQHSSNDETRRWLLLQNASFLVLFRHNTLGQDAKSEALIEKFDPVSPNG
;
A
#
# COMPACT_ATOMS: atom_id res chain seq x y z
N MET A 1 6.51 -45.10 -45.57
CA MET A 1 5.20 -44.90 -44.92
C MET A 1 5.45 -44.79 -43.42
N ASN A 2 5.33 -43.59 -42.84
CA ASN A 2 5.58 -43.35 -41.42
C ASN A 2 4.34 -43.73 -40.60
N THR A 3 4.44 -44.76 -39.79
CA THR A 3 3.42 -45.06 -38.76
C THR A 3 3.62 -44.13 -37.57
N LEU A 4 2.69 -43.19 -37.39
CA LEU A 4 2.60 -42.34 -36.19
C LEU A 4 2.36 -43.24 -34.96
N ALA A 5 3.33 -43.27 -34.04
CA ALA A 5 3.17 -43.92 -32.75
C ALA A 5 2.05 -43.23 -31.95
N THR A 6 1.00 -43.95 -31.62
CA THR A 6 -0.10 -43.40 -30.82
C THR A 6 0.26 -43.35 -29.33
N ARG A 7 -0.33 -42.42 -28.57
CA ARG A 7 -0.16 -42.30 -27.10
C ARG A 7 -0.40 -43.63 -26.36
N ARG A 8 -1.27 -44.48 -26.90
CA ARG A 8 -1.60 -45.80 -26.35
C ARG A 8 -0.45 -46.81 -26.52
N THR A 9 0.30 -46.71 -27.61
CA THR A 9 1.48 -47.52 -27.87
C THR A 9 2.61 -47.12 -26.94
N PHE A 10 2.85 -45.81 -26.75
CA PHE A 10 3.86 -45.28 -25.81
C PHE A 10 3.63 -45.75 -24.36
N LEU A 11 2.38 -45.68 -23.86
CA LEU A 11 2.04 -46.12 -22.50
C LEU A 11 2.19 -47.64 -22.31
N LYS A 12 1.83 -48.43 -23.32
CA LYS A 12 2.04 -49.89 -23.27
C LYS A 12 3.52 -50.25 -23.27
N THR A 13 4.33 -49.58 -24.08
CA THR A 13 5.78 -49.79 -24.13
C THR A 13 6.43 -49.35 -22.82
N ALA A 14 6.11 -48.17 -22.27
CA ALA A 14 6.64 -47.73 -20.97
C ALA A 14 6.32 -48.70 -19.81
N ALA A 15 5.11 -49.28 -19.79
CA ALA A 15 4.70 -50.25 -18.77
C ALA A 15 5.38 -51.63 -18.93
N THR A 16 5.78 -52.03 -20.14
CA THR A 16 6.45 -53.32 -20.39
C THR A 16 7.98 -53.21 -20.38
N THR A 17 8.56 -52.07 -20.76
CA THR A 17 10.01 -51.86 -20.76
C THR A 17 10.54 -51.44 -19.38
N GLY A 18 9.69 -50.86 -18.52
CA GLY A 18 10.04 -50.50 -17.13
C GLY A 18 10.28 -51.69 -16.19
N ALA A 19 9.95 -52.92 -16.60
CA ALA A 19 10.16 -54.12 -15.78
C ALA A 19 11.47 -54.88 -16.08
N VAL A 20 12.22 -54.53 -17.15
CA VAL A 20 13.35 -55.35 -17.62
C VAL A 20 14.69 -54.59 -17.71
N LEU A 21 14.70 -53.26 -17.63
CA LEU A 21 15.96 -52.50 -17.58
C LEU A 21 15.96 -51.57 -16.36
N GLY A 22 16.87 -51.83 -15.43
CA GLY A 22 16.95 -51.21 -14.11
C GLY A 22 17.03 -49.68 -14.15
N LEU A 23 15.87 -49.05 -14.00
CA LEU A 23 15.75 -47.69 -13.50
C LEU A 23 15.56 -47.77 -12.00
N GLY A 24 16.33 -46.94 -11.29
CA GLY A 24 16.41 -46.91 -9.84
C GLY A 24 15.07 -46.88 -9.14
N ASP A 25 15.09 -47.45 -7.94
CA ASP A 25 13.99 -47.61 -7.00
C ASP A 25 12.98 -46.45 -7.02
N LEU A 26 11.80 -46.70 -7.61
CA LEU A 26 10.66 -45.78 -7.56
C LEU A 26 10.02 -45.72 -6.16
N SER A 27 10.59 -46.39 -5.14
CA SER A 27 10.16 -46.25 -3.74
C SER A 27 10.21 -44.82 -3.22
N PHE A 28 11.02 -43.93 -3.83
CA PHE A 28 10.99 -42.51 -3.48
C PHE A 28 9.63 -41.88 -3.82
N LEU A 29 8.93 -42.33 -4.87
CA LEU A 29 7.58 -41.87 -5.20
C LEU A 29 6.56 -42.30 -4.14
N ALA A 30 6.79 -43.44 -3.47
CA ALA A 30 5.97 -43.88 -2.34
C ALA A 30 6.24 -43.08 -1.05
N ARG A 31 7.32 -42.29 -1.00
CA ARG A 31 7.62 -41.33 0.07
C ARG A 31 7.13 -39.91 -0.23
N LEU A 32 6.69 -39.64 -1.47
CA LEU A 32 6.02 -38.39 -1.80
C LEU A 32 4.61 -38.41 -1.20
N GLN A 33 4.20 -37.29 -0.61
CA GLN A 33 2.82 -37.13 -0.16
C GLN A 33 1.86 -37.39 -1.34
N PRO A 34 0.75 -38.13 -1.14
CA PRO A 34 -0.22 -38.40 -2.21
C PRO A 34 -0.76 -37.08 -2.74
N VAL A 35 -0.48 -36.75 -4.00
CA VAL A 35 -1.07 -35.57 -4.65
C VAL A 35 -2.53 -35.90 -4.95
N SER A 36 -3.45 -35.26 -4.22
CA SER A 36 -4.87 -35.46 -4.48
C SER A 36 -5.35 -34.54 -5.60
N ALA A 37 -6.28 -35.00 -6.43
CA ALA A 37 -6.93 -34.15 -7.42
C ALA A 37 -7.71 -32.98 -6.78
N ALA A 38 -7.96 -33.02 -5.46
CA ALA A 38 -8.55 -31.94 -4.70
C ALA A 38 -7.55 -30.83 -4.37
N GLU A 39 -6.28 -31.15 -4.09
CA GLU A 39 -5.20 -30.16 -3.93
C GLU A 39 -4.93 -29.38 -5.22
N ALA A 40 -5.21 -29.99 -6.38
CA ALA A 40 -5.10 -29.37 -7.69
C ALA A 40 -6.32 -28.52 -8.11
N LYS A 41 -7.44 -28.58 -7.36
CA LYS A 41 -8.63 -27.77 -7.66
C LYS A 41 -8.46 -26.36 -7.10
N LEU A 42 -7.95 -25.48 -7.95
CA LEU A 42 -8.00 -24.03 -7.72
C LEU A 42 -9.44 -23.55 -7.89
N ASP A 43 -9.95 -22.80 -6.92
CA ASP A 43 -11.22 -22.10 -7.07
C ASP A 43 -11.09 -21.04 -8.18
N PRO A 44 -11.83 -21.15 -9.30
CA PRO A 44 -11.75 -20.17 -10.38
C PRO A 44 -12.27 -18.78 -9.97
N GLN A 45 -12.96 -18.66 -8.83
CA GLN A 45 -13.51 -17.41 -8.34
C GLN A 45 -12.50 -16.55 -7.56
N ILE A 46 -11.30 -17.07 -7.24
CA ILE A 46 -10.26 -16.34 -6.50
C ILE A 46 -9.20 -15.78 -7.47
N VAL A 47 -8.62 -14.63 -7.13
CA VAL A 47 -7.49 -14.05 -7.89
C VAL A 47 -6.33 -15.04 -8.02
N ARG A 48 -5.82 -15.18 -9.24
CA ARG A 48 -4.66 -16.04 -9.55
C ARG A 48 -3.38 -15.24 -9.45
N LEU A 49 -2.38 -15.79 -8.75
CA LEU A 49 -1.03 -15.24 -8.74
C LEU A 49 -0.14 -16.01 -9.72
N SER A 50 1.06 -15.49 -9.97
CA SER A 50 2.03 -16.14 -10.85
C SER A 50 2.40 -17.52 -10.29
N PRO A 51 2.53 -18.57 -11.13
CA PRO A 51 2.81 -19.93 -10.68
C PRO A 51 4.07 -20.08 -9.82
N GLU A 52 5.04 -19.19 -9.98
CA GLU A 52 6.32 -19.22 -9.27
C GLU A 52 6.18 -18.81 -7.79
N ILE A 53 5.29 -17.87 -7.48
CA ILE A 53 5.12 -17.33 -6.11
C ILE A 53 3.94 -17.97 -5.37
N GLU A 54 2.95 -18.48 -6.10
CA GLU A 54 1.73 -19.10 -5.56
C GLU A 54 2.01 -20.17 -4.48
N PRO A 55 2.98 -21.11 -4.62
CA PRO A 55 3.23 -22.11 -3.59
C PRO A 55 3.68 -21.50 -2.26
N LEU A 56 4.47 -20.42 -2.29
CA LEU A 56 4.92 -19.74 -1.09
C LEU A 56 3.80 -18.92 -0.46
N VAL A 57 2.94 -18.30 -1.26
CA VAL A 57 1.76 -17.58 -0.75
C VAL A 57 0.81 -18.54 -0.04
N ARG A 58 0.49 -19.68 -0.67
CA ARG A 58 -0.33 -20.74 -0.05
C ARG A 58 0.26 -21.28 1.24
N LEU A 59 1.59 -21.44 1.30
CA LEU A 59 2.26 -21.81 2.54
C LEU A 59 1.91 -20.84 3.68
N LEU A 60 1.97 -19.53 3.43
CA LEU A 60 1.64 -18.53 4.45
C LEU A 60 0.16 -18.62 4.87
N GLU A 61 -0.72 -18.82 3.90
CA GLU A 61 -2.17 -18.87 4.12
C GLU A 61 -2.60 -20.11 4.90
N GLU A 62 -2.10 -21.28 4.51
CA GLU A 62 -2.57 -22.58 5.00
C GLU A 62 -1.83 -23.03 6.27
N THR A 63 -0.60 -22.57 6.48
CA THR A 63 0.16 -22.96 7.68
C THR A 63 -0.47 -22.32 8.93
N PRO A 64 -0.80 -23.11 9.97
CA PRO A 64 -1.29 -22.58 11.24
C PRO A 64 -0.32 -21.58 11.87
N ARG A 65 -0.84 -20.57 12.56
CA ARG A 65 -0.05 -19.44 13.10
C ARG A 65 1.10 -19.93 13.99
N GLU A 66 0.85 -20.92 14.83
CA GLU A 66 1.80 -21.49 15.78
C GLU A 66 2.96 -22.25 15.11
N ARG A 67 2.83 -22.64 13.84
CA ARG A 67 3.89 -23.32 13.08
C ARG A 67 4.54 -22.45 12.00
N LEU A 68 3.91 -21.32 11.65
CA LEU A 68 4.32 -20.52 10.49
C LEU A 68 5.79 -20.08 10.57
N LEU A 69 6.21 -19.54 11.71
CA LEU A 69 7.56 -19.00 11.85
C LEU A 69 8.63 -20.10 11.73
N GLU A 70 8.36 -21.29 12.26
CA GLU A 70 9.25 -22.45 12.15
C GLU A 70 9.37 -22.93 10.71
N GLU A 71 8.24 -23.05 10.01
CA GLU A 71 8.16 -23.49 8.61
C GLU A 71 8.84 -22.52 7.64
N VAL A 72 8.65 -21.22 7.85
CA VAL A 72 9.34 -20.17 7.08
C VAL A 72 10.82 -20.16 7.42
N GLY A 73 11.20 -20.25 8.70
CA GLY A 73 12.59 -20.31 9.14
C GLY A 73 13.35 -21.49 8.55
N ALA A 74 12.71 -22.66 8.44
CA ALA A 74 13.30 -23.81 7.75
C ALA A 74 13.56 -23.51 6.27
N ARG A 75 12.61 -22.89 5.56
CA ARG A 75 12.77 -22.54 4.14
C ARG A 75 13.85 -21.49 3.91
N VAL A 76 13.95 -20.49 4.78
CA VAL A 76 15.03 -19.49 4.74
C VAL A 76 16.40 -20.18 4.85
N ARG A 77 16.55 -21.14 5.77
CA ARG A 77 17.78 -21.95 5.87
C ARG A 77 18.06 -22.80 4.62
N HIS A 78 17.03 -23.12 3.85
CA HIS A 78 17.12 -23.88 2.60
C HIS A 78 17.11 -23.01 1.33
N GLY A 79 17.33 -21.69 1.47
CA GLY A 79 17.56 -20.80 0.33
C GLY A 79 16.37 -19.94 -0.10
N LEU A 80 15.25 -19.94 0.65
CA LEU A 80 14.19 -18.96 0.41
C LEU A 80 14.76 -17.54 0.61
N THR A 81 14.66 -16.71 -0.42
CA THR A 81 15.23 -15.36 -0.38
C THR A 81 14.31 -14.41 0.38
N TYR A 82 14.92 -13.36 0.94
CA TYR A 82 14.20 -12.27 1.59
C TYR A 82 13.13 -11.64 0.68
N ARG A 83 13.47 -11.43 -0.59
CA ARG A 83 12.58 -10.80 -1.57
C ARG A 83 11.38 -11.67 -1.89
N GLU A 84 11.57 -12.99 -2.05
CA GLU A 84 10.47 -13.93 -2.27
C GLU A 84 9.52 -13.97 -1.07
N LEU A 85 10.04 -14.01 0.16
CA LEU A 85 9.20 -13.98 1.36
C LEU A 85 8.42 -12.67 1.49
N LEU A 86 9.08 -11.53 1.23
CA LEU A 86 8.42 -10.22 1.25
C LEU A 86 7.30 -10.12 0.20
N ALA A 87 7.55 -10.64 -1.00
CA ALA A 87 6.55 -10.71 -2.07
C ALA A 87 5.36 -11.58 -1.66
N ALA A 88 5.62 -12.79 -1.15
CA ALA A 88 4.58 -13.70 -0.73
C ALA A 88 3.75 -13.15 0.44
N LEU A 89 4.38 -12.49 1.41
CA LEU A 89 3.69 -11.84 2.54
C LEU A 89 2.73 -10.75 2.04
N LEU A 90 3.19 -9.87 1.13
CA LEU A 90 2.32 -8.84 0.56
C LEU A 90 1.15 -9.48 -0.21
N LEU A 91 1.43 -10.45 -1.05
CA LEU A 91 0.44 -11.12 -1.91
C LEU A 91 -0.59 -11.91 -1.10
N ALA A 92 -0.17 -12.63 -0.06
CA ALA A 92 -1.06 -13.31 0.87
C ALA A 92 -1.97 -12.30 1.59
N GLY A 93 -1.42 -11.16 2.01
CA GLY A 93 -2.19 -10.12 2.66
C GLY A 93 -3.24 -9.48 1.73
N VAL A 94 -2.86 -9.07 0.52
CA VAL A 94 -3.83 -8.44 -0.42
C VAL A 94 -4.88 -9.41 -0.95
N ARG A 95 -4.59 -10.72 -0.95
CA ARG A 95 -5.53 -11.76 -1.38
C ARG A 95 -6.58 -12.09 -0.31
N ASN A 96 -6.21 -12.15 0.97
CA ASN A 96 -7.07 -12.74 2.03
C ASN A 96 -7.40 -11.80 3.20
N ILE A 97 -7.09 -10.52 3.10
CA ILE A 97 -7.46 -9.55 4.13
C ILE A 97 -8.19 -8.41 3.44
N GLN A 98 -9.45 -8.20 3.84
CA GLN A 98 -10.26 -7.14 3.25
C GLN A 98 -9.61 -5.78 3.52
N PRO A 99 -9.37 -4.94 2.49
CA PRO A 99 -8.75 -3.63 2.65
C PRO A 99 -9.72 -2.55 3.13
N ARG A 100 -10.91 -2.93 3.61
CA ARG A 100 -11.96 -2.03 4.10
C ARG A 100 -12.43 -2.48 5.49
N PRO A 101 -12.53 -1.58 6.49
CA PRO A 101 -12.01 -0.21 6.44
C PRO A 101 -10.48 -0.20 6.26
N VAL A 102 -9.95 0.84 5.61
CA VAL A 102 -8.49 0.91 5.39
C VAL A 102 -7.81 1.09 6.75
N GLY A 103 -7.09 0.08 7.23
CA GLY A 103 -6.53 0.04 8.59
C GLY A 103 -6.98 -1.20 9.37
N PHE A 104 -6.95 -1.15 10.71
CA PHE A 104 -7.31 -2.30 11.57
C PHE A 104 -6.57 -3.59 11.17
N LYS A 105 -7.27 -4.68 10.84
CA LYS A 105 -6.67 -5.93 10.36
C LYS A 105 -5.83 -5.74 9.08
N PHE A 106 -6.18 -4.77 8.24
CA PHE A 106 -5.44 -4.46 7.03
C PHE A 106 -4.05 -3.84 7.29
N HIS A 107 -3.72 -3.50 8.55
CA HIS A 107 -2.34 -3.16 8.91
C HIS A 107 -1.35 -4.26 8.51
N ALA A 108 -1.75 -5.54 8.49
CA ALA A 108 -0.92 -6.63 7.99
C ALA A 108 -0.35 -6.38 6.57
N VAL A 109 -1.07 -5.62 5.73
CA VAL A 109 -0.61 -5.20 4.39
C VAL A 109 0.10 -3.84 4.45
N LEU A 110 -0.48 -2.86 5.14
CA LEU A 110 0.08 -1.49 5.22
C LEU A 110 1.50 -1.45 5.79
N VAL A 111 1.80 -2.36 6.73
CA VAL A 111 3.09 -2.40 7.44
C VAL A 111 4.19 -3.12 6.66
N VAL A 112 3.91 -3.81 5.56
CA VAL A 112 4.92 -4.62 4.85
C VAL A 112 6.14 -3.80 4.46
N ASN A 113 5.93 -2.61 3.89
CA ASN A 113 7.04 -1.69 3.59
C ASN A 113 7.75 -1.21 4.86
N SER A 114 7.02 -0.92 5.93
CA SER A 114 7.61 -0.47 7.20
C SER A 114 8.46 -1.56 7.84
N ALA A 115 8.00 -2.81 7.81
CA ALA A 115 8.75 -3.98 8.27
C ALA A 115 9.99 -4.20 7.40
N HIS A 116 9.89 -4.00 6.08
CA HIS A 116 11.03 -4.01 5.18
C HIS A 116 12.06 -2.93 5.54
N MET A 117 11.62 -1.69 5.76
CA MET A 117 12.52 -0.60 6.16
C MET A 117 13.16 -0.86 7.52
N ALA A 118 12.40 -1.30 8.52
CA ALA A 118 12.94 -1.67 9.83
C ALA A 118 13.99 -2.77 9.71
N SER A 119 13.71 -3.79 8.89
CA SER A 119 14.63 -4.88 8.57
C SER A 119 15.93 -4.36 7.92
N MET A 120 15.84 -3.51 6.91
CA MET A 120 17.03 -2.97 6.23
C MET A 120 17.87 -2.03 7.11
N ASN A 121 17.25 -1.36 8.08
CA ASN A 121 17.92 -0.49 9.05
C ASN A 121 18.35 -1.21 10.33
N SER A 122 18.07 -2.51 10.46
CA SER A 122 18.53 -3.32 11.60
C SER A 122 19.94 -3.86 11.35
N PRO A 123 20.69 -4.19 12.43
CA PRO A 123 21.91 -5.00 12.33
C PRO A 123 21.66 -6.30 11.55
N ASP A 124 22.69 -6.80 10.86
CA ASP A 124 22.61 -8.00 10.02
C ASP A 124 21.97 -9.21 10.73
N ALA A 125 22.28 -9.40 12.02
CA ALA A 125 21.75 -10.49 12.85
C ALA A 125 20.24 -10.38 13.11
N ASP A 126 19.68 -9.18 13.05
CA ASP A 126 18.29 -8.88 13.43
C ASP A 126 17.38 -8.65 12.23
N ARG A 127 17.92 -8.62 11.00
CA ARG A 127 17.17 -8.26 9.78
C ARG A 127 15.91 -9.10 9.54
N TRP A 128 15.88 -10.35 10.01
CA TRP A 128 14.69 -11.20 9.85
C TRP A 128 13.59 -10.90 10.88
N LEU A 129 13.91 -10.29 12.03
CA LEU A 129 12.94 -10.08 13.11
C LEU A 129 11.72 -9.27 12.67
N PRO A 130 11.85 -8.11 11.97
CA PRO A 130 10.68 -7.35 11.54
C PRO A 130 9.79 -8.10 10.54
N ILE A 131 10.38 -8.95 9.70
CA ILE A 131 9.62 -9.76 8.73
C ILE A 131 8.90 -10.92 9.42
N PHE A 132 9.53 -11.57 10.40
CA PHE A 132 8.89 -12.62 11.20
C PHE A 132 7.76 -12.06 12.06
N TRP A 133 7.93 -10.85 12.60
CA TRP A 133 6.83 -10.13 13.26
C TRP A 133 5.67 -9.88 12.28
N ALA A 134 5.96 -9.42 11.06
CA ALA A 134 4.92 -9.16 10.06
C ALA A 134 4.17 -10.43 9.61
N LEU A 135 4.85 -11.59 9.57
CA LEU A 135 4.22 -12.89 9.31
C LEU A 135 3.23 -13.29 10.41
N ASP A 136 3.61 -13.11 11.68
CA ASP A 136 2.71 -13.36 12.80
C ASP A 136 1.49 -12.42 12.78
N GLN A 137 1.72 -11.13 12.49
CA GLN A 137 0.64 -10.16 12.33
C GLN A 137 -0.29 -10.51 11.17
N PHE A 138 0.23 -10.97 10.03
CA PHE A 138 -0.58 -11.47 8.92
C PHE A 138 -1.53 -12.57 9.39
N LYS A 139 -1.06 -13.58 10.14
CA LYS A 139 -1.92 -14.65 10.64
C LYS A 139 -2.95 -14.16 11.64
N SER A 140 -2.59 -13.20 12.50
CA SER A 140 -3.56 -12.57 13.40
C SER A 140 -4.66 -11.84 12.64
N SER A 141 -4.31 -11.11 11.58
CA SER A 141 -5.28 -10.39 10.74
C SER A 141 -6.12 -11.32 9.88
N GLN A 142 -5.53 -12.37 9.31
CA GLN A 142 -6.24 -13.39 8.54
C GLN A 142 -7.29 -14.09 9.42
N ALA A 143 -6.93 -14.51 10.63
CA ALA A 143 -7.89 -15.12 11.56
C ALA A 143 -9.05 -14.19 11.92
N ARG A 144 -8.78 -12.88 12.03
CA ARG A 144 -9.82 -11.87 12.24
C ARG A 144 -10.69 -11.68 11.00
N ASP A 145 -10.11 -11.73 9.81
CA ASP A 145 -10.86 -11.63 8.55
C ASP A 145 -11.86 -12.77 8.39
N VAL A 146 -11.45 -14.01 8.70
CA VAL A 146 -12.32 -15.19 8.75
C VAL A 146 -13.53 -14.97 9.68
N GLN A 147 -13.33 -14.34 10.84
CA GLN A 147 -14.41 -14.05 11.79
C GLN A 147 -15.36 -12.95 11.30
N GLU A 148 -14.90 -12.08 10.40
CA GLU A 148 -15.61 -10.91 9.89
C GLU A 148 -16.19 -11.12 8.48
N GLY A 149 -16.19 -12.36 7.97
CA GLY A 149 -16.82 -12.72 6.70
C GLY A 149 -15.92 -13.46 5.71
N ASP A 150 -14.65 -13.71 6.07
CA ASP A 150 -13.69 -14.49 5.28
C ASP A 150 -13.53 -13.96 3.85
N TRP A 151 -13.21 -12.69 3.75
CA TRP A 151 -13.09 -12.02 2.46
C TRP A 151 -11.86 -12.53 1.72
N THR A 152 -12.05 -12.82 0.44
CA THR A 152 -10.96 -13.11 -0.48
C THR A 152 -11.14 -12.30 -1.76
N MET A 153 -10.04 -11.82 -2.33
CA MET A 153 -10.07 -11.11 -3.60
C MET A 153 -10.57 -12.01 -4.73
N ALA A 154 -11.69 -11.62 -5.33
CA ALA A 154 -12.26 -12.34 -6.46
C ALA A 154 -11.35 -12.29 -7.71
N ALA A 155 -11.52 -13.25 -8.60
CA ALA A 155 -10.97 -13.20 -9.95
C ALA A 155 -11.45 -11.94 -10.70
N VAL A 156 -10.64 -11.43 -11.63
CA VAL A 156 -11.01 -10.31 -12.50
C VAL A 156 -12.16 -10.76 -13.41
N ASP A 157 -13.17 -9.92 -13.57
CA ASP A 157 -14.13 -10.07 -14.67
C ASP A 157 -13.45 -9.68 -15.99
N GLU A 158 -12.85 -10.66 -16.66
CA GLU A 158 -12.12 -10.48 -17.92
C GLU A 158 -12.97 -9.86 -19.04
N SER A 159 -14.30 -10.02 -18.99
CA SER A 159 -15.20 -9.46 -20.00
C SER A 159 -15.41 -7.94 -19.83
N ALA A 160 -15.19 -7.44 -18.61
CA ALA A 160 -15.32 -6.03 -18.26
C ALA A 160 -14.00 -5.25 -18.39
N VAL A 161 -12.86 -5.92 -18.58
CA VAL A 161 -11.55 -5.26 -18.69
C VAL A 161 -11.52 -4.38 -19.95
N PRO A 162 -11.33 -3.06 -19.82
CA PRO A 162 -11.30 -2.15 -20.95
C PRO A 162 -10.09 -2.43 -21.85
N PRO A 163 -10.17 -2.16 -23.17
CA PRO A 163 -9.01 -2.22 -24.03
C PRO A 163 -7.94 -1.22 -23.57
N ALA A 164 -6.66 -1.55 -23.78
CA ALA A 164 -5.50 -0.81 -23.25
C ALA A 164 -5.61 0.71 -23.41
N HIS A 165 -5.99 1.20 -24.59
CA HIS A 165 -6.10 2.64 -24.90
C HIS A 165 -7.23 3.36 -24.14
N LYS A 166 -8.16 2.63 -23.51
CA LYS A 166 -9.24 3.18 -22.67
C LYS A 166 -9.05 2.94 -21.18
N ALA A 167 -8.13 2.05 -20.78
CA ALA A 167 -8.01 1.60 -19.39
C ALA A 167 -7.74 2.74 -18.41
N ARG A 168 -6.86 3.70 -18.77
CA ARG A 168 -6.59 4.89 -17.96
C ARG A 168 -7.84 5.74 -17.72
N GLN A 169 -8.57 6.06 -18.79
CA GLN A 169 -9.78 6.89 -18.69
C GLN A 169 -10.89 6.17 -17.93
N ALA A 170 -11.08 4.87 -18.19
CA ALA A 170 -12.05 4.05 -17.49
C ALA A 170 -11.75 3.99 -15.98
N PHE A 171 -10.48 3.83 -15.60
CA PHE A 171 -10.06 3.81 -14.20
C PHE A 171 -10.35 5.14 -13.51
N VAL A 172 -9.93 6.27 -14.09
CA VAL A 172 -10.22 7.60 -13.54
C VAL A 172 -11.72 7.80 -13.36
N GLN A 173 -12.52 7.50 -14.38
CA GLN A 173 -13.97 7.64 -14.33
C GLN A 173 -14.61 6.77 -13.25
N ALA A 174 -14.17 5.52 -13.11
CA ALA A 174 -14.68 4.61 -12.10
C ALA A 174 -14.33 5.09 -10.69
N MET A 175 -13.09 5.53 -10.46
CA MET A 175 -12.67 6.07 -9.17
C MET A 175 -13.45 7.35 -8.82
N ASP A 176 -13.67 8.26 -9.78
CA ASP A 176 -14.41 9.51 -9.58
C ASP A 176 -15.91 9.26 -9.33
N ASN A 177 -16.48 8.23 -9.95
CA ASN A 177 -17.88 7.81 -9.75
C ASN A 177 -18.09 6.91 -8.53
N TRP A 178 -17.03 6.55 -7.80
CA TRP A 178 -17.06 5.59 -6.71
C TRP A 178 -17.68 4.23 -7.08
N ASP A 179 -17.34 3.75 -8.28
CA ASP A 179 -17.84 2.49 -8.85
C ASP A 179 -16.83 1.35 -8.61
N ASP A 180 -17.15 0.48 -7.64
CA ASP A 180 -16.29 -0.63 -7.21
C ASP A 180 -15.99 -1.62 -8.35
N SER A 181 -17.02 -2.05 -9.08
CA SER A 181 -16.89 -3.07 -10.12
C SER A 181 -16.14 -2.52 -11.35
N ALA A 182 -16.47 -1.30 -11.78
CA ALA A 182 -15.78 -0.68 -12.90
C ALA A 182 -14.32 -0.37 -12.57
N ALA A 183 -14.03 0.01 -11.32
CA ALA A 183 -12.66 0.28 -10.87
C ALA A 183 -11.81 -0.99 -10.87
N ASP A 184 -12.34 -2.12 -10.40
CA ASP A 184 -11.62 -3.40 -10.38
C ASP A 184 -11.27 -3.91 -11.79
N ALA A 185 -12.22 -3.83 -12.73
CA ALA A 185 -11.96 -4.20 -14.12
C ALA A 185 -10.96 -3.24 -14.80
N ALA A 186 -11.13 -1.93 -14.59
CA ALA A 186 -10.27 -0.92 -15.21
C ALA A 186 -8.84 -0.96 -14.66
N VAL A 187 -8.65 -1.19 -13.35
CA VAL A 187 -7.31 -1.25 -12.76
C VAL A 187 -6.55 -2.50 -13.20
N ALA A 188 -7.23 -3.63 -13.46
CA ALA A 188 -6.60 -4.78 -14.11
C ALA A 188 -6.05 -4.39 -15.50
N GLY A 189 -6.85 -3.66 -16.29
CA GLY A 189 -6.39 -3.08 -17.56
C GLY A 189 -5.21 -2.11 -17.40
N VAL A 190 -5.20 -1.29 -16.35
CA VAL A 190 -4.08 -0.38 -16.04
C VAL A 190 -2.81 -1.17 -15.69
N ALA A 191 -2.91 -2.15 -14.78
CA ALA A 191 -1.77 -2.95 -14.32
C ALA A 191 -1.07 -3.72 -15.45
N ARG A 192 -1.83 -4.16 -16.46
CA ARG A 192 -1.33 -4.95 -17.59
C ARG A 192 -0.68 -4.13 -18.70
N ASN A 193 -0.99 -2.84 -18.81
CA ASN A 193 -0.65 -2.03 -20.00
C ASN A 193 0.18 -0.79 -19.72
N PHE A 194 0.32 -0.36 -18.45
CA PHE A 194 0.97 0.90 -18.10
C PHE A 194 2.26 0.66 -17.32
N GLY A 195 3.23 1.56 -17.51
CA GLY A 195 4.46 1.53 -16.74
C GLY A 195 4.21 1.87 -15.28
N ALA A 196 5.14 1.47 -14.41
CA ALA A 196 5.10 1.76 -12.99
C ALA A 196 4.71 3.23 -12.74
N GLN A 197 5.48 4.18 -13.26
CA GLN A 197 5.28 5.60 -12.95
C GLN A 197 3.87 6.09 -13.31
N GLU A 198 3.32 5.64 -14.44
CA GLU A 198 1.97 6.01 -14.87
C GLU A 198 0.90 5.48 -13.91
N CYS A 199 1.06 4.26 -13.39
CA CYS A 199 0.22 3.72 -12.34
C CYS A 199 0.33 4.57 -11.07
N PHE A 200 1.55 4.96 -10.64
CA PHE A 200 1.74 5.80 -9.47
C PHE A 200 0.96 7.11 -9.55
N GLU A 201 1.07 7.82 -10.68
CA GLU A 201 0.41 9.11 -10.87
C GLU A 201 -1.11 9.02 -10.69
N LEU A 202 -1.72 7.93 -11.20
CA LEU A 202 -3.16 7.69 -11.04
C LEU A 202 -3.51 7.49 -9.56
N PHE A 203 -2.75 6.66 -8.85
CA PHE A 203 -3.02 6.32 -7.46
C PHE A 203 -2.69 7.45 -6.47
N CYS A 204 -1.67 8.26 -6.70
CA CYS A 204 -1.34 9.39 -5.82
C CYS A 204 -2.49 10.38 -5.71
N ARG A 205 -3.11 10.73 -6.84
CA ARG A 205 -4.25 11.66 -6.87
C ARG A 205 -5.44 11.09 -6.10
N VAL A 206 -5.75 9.82 -6.31
CA VAL A 206 -6.91 9.19 -5.67
C VAL A 206 -6.66 8.90 -4.19
N GLY A 207 -5.46 8.46 -3.82
CA GLY A 207 -5.10 8.11 -2.44
C GLY A 207 -5.05 9.29 -1.48
N ALA A 208 -4.83 10.50 -2.01
CA ALA A 208 -4.81 11.72 -1.21
C ALA A 208 -6.09 12.54 -1.31
N ARG A 209 -7.12 12.12 -2.06
CA ARG A 209 -8.28 12.98 -2.39
C ARG A 209 -9.19 13.33 -1.23
N ASP A 210 -9.26 12.45 -0.22
CA ASP A 210 -10.17 12.58 0.90
C ASP A 210 -9.52 12.16 2.22
N PHE A 211 -9.94 12.82 3.31
CA PHE A 211 -9.46 12.51 4.65
C PHE A 211 -10.39 11.50 5.34
N ARG A 212 -10.34 10.25 4.89
CA ARG A 212 -10.92 9.09 5.58
C ARG A 212 -9.82 8.20 6.11
N ASP A 213 -10.20 7.31 7.02
CA ASP A 213 -9.31 6.27 7.54
C ASP A 213 -7.99 6.80 8.08
N ILE A 214 -8.02 7.95 8.75
CA ILE A 214 -6.84 8.61 9.34
C ILE A 214 -5.63 8.68 8.39
N GLY A 215 -5.87 8.90 7.10
CA GLY A 215 -4.82 9.04 6.08
C GLY A 215 -4.23 7.71 5.57
N HIS A 216 -4.75 6.56 5.99
CA HIS A 216 -4.29 5.24 5.53
C HIS A 216 -4.34 5.07 4.01
N LYS A 217 -5.26 5.73 3.31
CA LYS A 217 -5.35 5.71 1.86
C LYS A 217 -4.05 6.18 1.19
N ALA A 218 -3.51 7.32 1.61
CA ALA A 218 -2.24 7.84 1.10
C ALA A 218 -1.05 6.95 1.51
N ILE A 219 -1.06 6.44 2.74
CA ILE A 219 -0.06 5.50 3.26
C ILE A 219 -0.03 4.23 2.41
N TYR A 220 -1.21 3.68 2.07
CA TYR A 220 -1.30 2.45 1.32
C TYR A 220 -0.74 2.62 -0.09
N VAL A 221 -1.05 3.73 -0.76
CA VAL A 221 -0.48 4.06 -2.08
C VAL A 221 1.03 4.12 -2.02
N ALA A 222 1.59 4.91 -1.08
CA ALA A 222 3.04 5.07 -0.97
C ALA A 222 3.75 3.75 -0.61
N ASN A 223 3.21 2.98 0.33
CA ASN A 223 3.83 1.73 0.78
C ASN A 223 3.69 0.60 -0.25
N SER A 224 2.58 0.52 -0.97
CA SER A 224 2.43 -0.44 -2.08
C SER A 224 3.45 -0.15 -3.17
N TRP A 225 3.59 1.12 -3.55
CA TRP A 225 4.57 1.55 -4.52
C TRP A 225 6.00 1.18 -4.10
N ARG A 226 6.41 1.56 -2.89
CA ARG A 226 7.76 1.25 -2.36
C ARG A 226 8.01 -0.25 -2.28
N THR A 227 7.02 -1.03 -1.85
CA THR A 227 7.16 -2.49 -1.79
C THR A 227 7.34 -3.07 -3.20
N LEU A 228 6.56 -2.62 -4.18
CA LEU A 228 6.68 -3.06 -5.58
C LEU A 228 8.03 -2.71 -6.21
N GLN A 229 8.70 -1.62 -5.79
CA GLN A 229 10.08 -1.35 -6.22
C GLN A 229 11.06 -2.44 -5.75
N ASN A 230 10.79 -3.07 -4.61
CA ASN A 230 11.66 -4.08 -4.01
C ASN A 230 11.33 -5.50 -4.47
N ILE A 231 10.04 -5.84 -4.60
CA ILE A 231 9.59 -7.20 -4.95
C ILE A 231 9.41 -7.39 -6.46
N GLY A 232 9.33 -6.30 -7.23
CA GLY A 232 9.14 -6.30 -8.67
C GLY A 232 7.69 -6.11 -9.12
N TRP A 233 7.54 -5.46 -10.27
CA TRP A 233 6.25 -5.02 -10.83
C TRP A 233 5.43 -6.14 -11.47
N GLN A 234 6.01 -7.32 -11.67
CA GLN A 234 5.26 -8.51 -12.09
C GLN A 234 4.17 -8.92 -11.07
N HIS A 235 4.23 -8.40 -9.84
CA HIS A 235 3.24 -8.62 -8.78
C HIS A 235 2.19 -7.49 -8.67
N ALA A 236 2.20 -6.51 -9.59
CA ALA A 236 1.44 -5.28 -9.42
C ALA A 236 -0.09 -5.47 -9.50
N GLU A 237 -0.61 -6.31 -10.39
CA GLU A 237 -2.05 -6.42 -10.62
C GLU A 237 -2.89 -6.67 -9.35
N PRO A 238 -2.65 -7.72 -8.54
CA PRO A 238 -3.40 -7.93 -7.30
C PRO A 238 -3.20 -6.78 -6.29
N VAL A 239 -2.01 -6.17 -6.23
CA VAL A 239 -1.74 -5.04 -5.33
C VAL A 239 -2.52 -3.80 -5.74
N LEU A 240 -2.54 -3.47 -7.03
CA LEU A 240 -3.27 -2.32 -7.57
C LEU A 240 -4.80 -2.53 -7.50
N ARG A 241 -5.29 -3.75 -7.69
CA ARG A 241 -6.70 -4.10 -7.44
C ARG A 241 -7.10 -3.89 -5.99
N SER A 242 -6.28 -4.38 -5.05
CA SER A 242 -6.49 -4.15 -3.62
C SER A 242 -6.49 -2.67 -3.27
N LEU A 243 -5.56 -1.88 -3.84
CA LEU A 243 -5.54 -0.43 -3.71
C LEU A 243 -6.82 0.23 -4.24
N ALA A 244 -7.25 -0.07 -5.47
CA ALA A 244 -8.47 0.51 -6.04
C ALA A 244 -9.68 0.23 -5.15
N TYR A 245 -9.80 -1.01 -4.67
CA TYR A 245 -10.82 -1.39 -3.72
C TYR A 245 -10.68 -0.62 -2.39
N ALA A 246 -9.50 -0.52 -1.79
CA ALA A 246 -9.28 0.25 -0.55
C ALA A 246 -9.67 1.74 -0.68
N LEU A 247 -9.27 2.38 -1.78
CA LEU A 247 -9.43 3.82 -1.97
C LEU A 247 -10.89 4.26 -2.21
N LEU A 248 -11.73 3.32 -2.64
CA LEU A 248 -13.18 3.49 -2.78
C LEU A 248 -13.95 3.27 -1.47
N ASP A 249 -13.26 3.01 -0.35
CA ASP A 249 -13.94 2.97 0.95
C ASP A 249 -14.51 4.33 1.33
N ARG A 250 -15.78 4.31 1.73
CA ARG A 250 -16.60 5.48 2.07
C ARG A 250 -16.83 5.58 3.58
N GLY A 251 -16.33 4.64 4.39
CA GLY A 251 -16.55 4.62 5.84
C GLY A 251 -18.05 4.54 6.20
N GLY A 252 -18.83 3.81 5.39
CA GLY A 252 -20.29 3.71 5.54
C GLY A 252 -21.10 4.93 5.09
N GLN A 253 -20.45 5.97 4.55
CA GLN A 253 -21.14 7.18 4.07
C GLN A 253 -21.76 6.98 2.67
N ALA A 254 -22.76 7.83 2.37
CA ALA A 254 -23.32 7.92 1.02
C ALA A 254 -22.26 8.28 -0.02
N ASP A 255 -22.49 7.88 -1.28
CA ASP A 255 -21.61 8.10 -2.42
C ASP A 255 -21.05 9.54 -2.50
N PRO A 256 -19.74 9.75 -2.30
CA PRO A 256 -19.14 11.07 -2.34
C PRO A 256 -19.19 11.74 -3.72
N ALA A 257 -19.41 11.03 -4.83
CA ALA A 257 -19.64 11.70 -6.12
C ALA A 257 -20.91 12.57 -6.10
N LYS A 258 -21.89 12.21 -5.26
CA LYS A 258 -23.23 12.82 -5.22
C LYS A 258 -23.50 13.58 -3.93
N ASN A 259 -22.55 13.59 -3.00
CA ASN A 259 -22.71 14.14 -1.67
C ASN A 259 -21.50 15.02 -1.30
N ASP A 260 -21.71 15.97 -0.39
CA ASP A 260 -20.66 16.83 0.13
C ASP A 260 -20.33 16.49 1.58
N HIS A 261 -19.36 15.60 1.78
CA HIS A 261 -18.90 15.23 3.12
C HIS A 261 -17.69 16.06 3.54
N PRO A 262 -17.55 16.35 4.85
CA PRO A 262 -16.39 17.07 5.38
C PRO A 262 -15.03 16.50 4.94
N ALA A 263 -14.91 15.18 4.83
CA ALA A 263 -13.68 14.49 4.41
C ALA A 263 -13.24 14.81 2.97
N ASP A 264 -14.17 15.17 2.08
CA ASP A 264 -13.89 15.44 0.65
C ASP A 264 -13.62 16.92 0.36
N ARG A 265 -14.10 17.81 1.24
CA ARG A 265 -14.03 19.27 1.05
C ARG A 265 -12.62 19.81 0.83
N PRO A 266 -11.58 19.39 1.59
CA PRO A 266 -10.22 19.87 1.36
C PRO A 266 -9.73 19.53 -0.05
N GLY A 267 -9.92 18.27 -0.49
CA GLY A 267 -9.53 17.82 -1.81
C GLY A 267 -10.15 18.65 -2.93
N ARG A 268 -11.47 18.87 -2.86
CA ARG A 268 -12.23 19.66 -3.84
C ARG A 268 -11.82 21.14 -3.86
N ARG A 269 -11.55 21.73 -2.69
CA ARG A 269 -11.06 23.10 -2.58
C ARG A 269 -9.66 23.23 -3.16
N ASN A 270 -8.76 22.33 -2.76
CA ASN A 270 -7.36 22.33 -3.16
C ASN A 270 -7.20 22.12 -4.68
N GLN A 271 -8.08 21.35 -5.32
CA GLN A 271 -8.12 21.22 -6.79
C GLN A 271 -8.39 22.56 -7.51
N LYS A 272 -9.05 23.52 -6.86
CA LYS A 272 -9.33 24.84 -7.46
C LYS A 272 -8.14 25.78 -7.27
N ILE A 273 -7.66 25.89 -6.03
CA ILE A 273 -6.62 26.87 -5.67
C ILE A 273 -5.20 26.45 -6.08
N VAL A 274 -4.99 25.19 -6.48
CA VAL A 274 -3.68 24.72 -7.01
C VAL A 274 -3.16 25.58 -8.18
N LYS A 275 -4.08 26.20 -8.93
CA LYS A 275 -3.78 27.07 -10.07
C LYS A 275 -3.31 28.47 -9.67
N GLU A 276 -3.47 28.86 -8.41
CA GLU A 276 -3.05 30.15 -7.86
C GLU A 276 -1.57 30.15 -7.46
N ILE A 277 -0.95 28.97 -7.38
CA ILE A 277 0.48 28.82 -7.11
C ILE A 277 1.27 29.23 -8.35
N ARG A 278 2.26 30.11 -8.14
CA ARG A 278 3.16 30.62 -9.19
C ARG A 278 3.83 29.49 -9.98
N ALA A 279 4.13 29.77 -11.26
CA ALA A 279 4.69 28.77 -12.16
C ALA A 279 6.04 28.20 -11.68
N ASP A 280 6.90 29.05 -11.13
CA ASP A 280 8.27 28.75 -10.69
C ASP A 280 8.36 28.35 -9.19
N TRP A 281 7.26 27.87 -8.60
CA TRP A 281 7.15 27.49 -7.17
C TRP A 281 8.21 26.50 -6.66
N GLN A 282 8.80 25.69 -7.54
CA GLN A 282 9.86 24.75 -7.18
C GLN A 282 11.17 25.47 -6.82
N THR A 283 11.30 26.72 -7.24
CA THR A 283 12.40 27.62 -6.87
C THR A 283 11.97 28.52 -5.73
N GLY A 284 12.92 28.90 -4.88
CA GLY A 284 12.67 29.78 -3.74
C GLY A 284 13.82 29.74 -2.75
N LYS A 285 13.69 30.50 -1.66
CA LYS A 285 14.66 30.48 -0.56
C LYS A 285 14.07 29.70 0.61
N ALA A 286 14.89 28.82 1.20
CA ALA A 286 14.57 28.25 2.50
C ALA A 286 14.51 29.40 3.53
N ASP A 287 13.44 29.41 4.31
CA ASP A 287 13.08 30.49 5.22
C ASP A 287 12.48 29.89 6.49
N ALA A 288 13.18 30.05 7.63
CA ALA A 288 12.74 29.55 8.93
C ALA A 288 11.56 30.36 9.49
N THR A 289 11.45 31.64 9.15
CA THR A 289 10.30 32.46 9.52
C THR A 289 9.05 31.96 8.80
N ALA A 290 9.15 31.61 7.51
CA ALA A 290 8.04 31.00 6.78
C ALA A 290 7.61 29.64 7.37
N THR A 291 8.57 28.83 7.84
CA THR A 291 8.26 27.59 8.58
C THR A 291 7.48 27.87 9.86
N ALA A 292 7.90 28.87 10.65
CA ALA A 292 7.20 29.27 11.87
C ALA A 292 5.80 29.87 11.59
N GLU A 293 5.65 30.64 10.51
CA GLU A 293 4.34 31.12 10.03
C GLU A 293 3.42 29.94 9.71
N MET A 294 3.89 28.97 8.92
CA MET A 294 3.12 27.77 8.56
C MET A 294 2.74 26.95 9.80
N LEU A 295 3.67 26.76 10.76
CA LEU A 295 3.38 26.09 12.03
C LEU A 295 2.27 26.80 12.82
N THR A 296 2.31 28.14 12.85
CA THR A 296 1.28 28.94 13.52
C THR A 296 -0.09 28.69 12.87
N THR A 297 -0.17 28.71 11.54
CA THR A 297 -1.40 28.37 10.81
C THR A 297 -1.86 26.94 11.10
N LEU A 298 -0.96 25.96 11.10
CA LEU A 298 -1.31 24.57 11.43
C LEU A 298 -1.81 24.40 12.87
N ARG A 299 -1.34 25.21 13.82
CA ARG A 299 -1.78 25.17 15.23
C ARG A 299 -3.13 25.83 15.47
N GLN A 300 -3.46 26.89 14.73
CA GLN A 300 -4.59 27.77 15.06
C GLN A 300 -5.65 27.89 13.96
N GLY A 301 -5.26 27.77 12.70
CA GLY A 301 -6.14 27.96 11.53
C GLY A 301 -7.01 26.75 11.20
N SER A 302 -7.93 26.93 10.26
CA SER A 302 -8.74 25.88 9.65
C SER A 302 -7.97 25.11 8.56
N GLU A 303 -8.55 24.02 8.05
CA GLU A 303 -7.98 23.30 6.92
C GLU A 303 -7.98 24.14 5.63
N ALA A 304 -8.84 25.16 5.54
CA ALA A 304 -8.81 26.15 4.47
C ALA A 304 -7.61 27.10 4.60
N ASP A 305 -7.40 27.64 5.81
CA ASP A 305 -6.31 28.58 6.10
C ASP A 305 -4.95 27.93 5.87
N ALA A 306 -4.79 26.66 6.28
CA ALA A 306 -3.56 25.91 6.04
C ALA A 306 -3.23 25.74 4.55
N SER A 307 -4.22 25.39 3.72
CA SER A 307 -4.01 25.33 2.27
C SER A 307 -3.70 26.71 1.68
N GLN A 308 -4.38 27.76 2.13
CA GLN A 308 -4.15 29.12 1.63
C GLN A 308 -2.75 29.62 1.99
N GLN A 309 -2.28 29.36 3.22
CA GLN A 309 -0.94 29.70 3.67
C GLN A 309 0.14 29.08 2.79
N VAL A 310 -0.05 27.85 2.32
CA VAL A 310 0.86 27.21 1.36
C VAL A 310 0.95 28.01 0.07
N VAL A 311 -0.20 28.43 -0.49
CA VAL A 311 -0.24 29.25 -1.72
C VAL A 311 0.49 30.58 -1.50
N GLU A 312 0.21 31.27 -0.40
CA GLU A 312 0.80 32.57 -0.07
C GLU A 312 2.33 32.48 0.10
N LEU A 313 2.82 31.50 0.85
CA LEU A 313 4.25 31.32 1.09
C LEU A 313 4.99 30.97 -0.22
N LEU A 314 4.46 30.06 -1.05
CA LEU A 314 5.05 29.75 -2.35
C LEU A 314 5.06 30.99 -3.27
N ASN A 315 4.00 31.78 -3.27
CA ASN A 315 3.90 32.99 -4.09
C ASN A 315 4.85 34.11 -3.62
N ARG A 316 5.22 34.13 -2.33
CA ARG A 316 6.29 34.97 -1.77
C ARG A 316 7.71 34.52 -2.15
N GLY A 317 7.86 33.40 -2.85
CA GLY A 317 9.16 32.84 -3.22
C GLY A 317 9.83 32.02 -2.13
N VAL A 318 9.05 31.52 -1.15
CA VAL A 318 9.53 30.54 -0.16
C VAL A 318 9.73 29.20 -0.86
N ALA A 319 10.85 28.53 -0.56
CA ALA A 319 11.10 27.19 -1.10
C ALA A 319 10.11 26.16 -0.50
N PRO A 320 9.66 25.16 -1.29
CA PRO A 320 8.78 24.10 -0.78
C PRO A 320 9.34 23.35 0.43
N GLN A 321 10.66 23.32 0.59
CA GLN A 321 11.34 22.74 1.75
C GLN A 321 10.84 23.34 3.08
N SER A 322 10.67 24.66 3.17
CA SER A 322 10.17 25.31 4.40
C SER A 322 8.77 24.83 4.81
N LEU A 323 7.94 24.47 3.82
CA LEU A 323 6.61 23.90 4.06
C LEU A 323 6.73 22.45 4.53
N SER A 324 7.56 21.65 3.86
CA SER A 324 7.84 20.26 4.28
C SER A 324 8.37 20.21 5.72
N ASP A 325 9.28 21.11 6.09
CA ASP A 325 9.80 21.22 7.45
C ASP A 325 8.67 21.50 8.45
N ALA A 326 7.79 22.47 8.17
CA ALA A 326 6.64 22.77 9.02
C ALA A 326 5.68 21.57 9.14
N PHE A 327 5.43 20.85 8.04
CA PHE A 327 4.55 19.69 8.04
C PHE A 327 5.06 18.56 8.93
N PHE A 328 6.34 18.19 8.79
CA PHE A 328 6.94 17.14 9.63
C PHE A 328 7.08 17.57 11.08
N GLN A 329 7.47 18.82 11.33
CA GLN A 329 7.57 19.38 12.67
C GLN A 329 6.20 19.35 13.37
N PHE A 330 5.13 19.75 12.69
CA PHE A 330 3.79 19.73 13.26
C PHE A 330 3.23 18.31 13.46
N ALA A 331 3.48 17.39 12.53
CA ALA A 331 3.09 15.99 12.71
C ALA A 331 3.78 15.36 13.94
N GLY A 332 5.08 15.62 14.11
CA GLY A 332 5.82 15.22 15.30
C GLY A 332 5.28 15.89 16.57
N GLU A 333 4.91 17.17 16.49
CA GLU A 333 4.29 17.91 17.58
C GLU A 333 2.98 17.26 18.04
N LEU A 334 2.09 16.86 17.11
CA LEU A 334 0.84 16.16 17.46
C LEU A 334 1.12 14.85 18.23
N LEU A 335 2.14 14.09 17.81
CA LEU A 335 2.57 12.87 18.49
C LEU A 335 3.08 13.14 19.90
N MET A 336 3.88 14.19 20.09
CA MET A 336 4.42 14.57 21.40
C MET A 336 3.32 15.09 22.34
N LYS A 337 2.37 15.87 21.79
CA LYS A 337 1.23 16.42 22.53
C LYS A 337 0.28 15.34 23.01
N LYS A 338 0.03 14.32 22.19
CA LYS A 338 -0.84 13.20 22.54
C LYS A 338 -0.41 11.91 21.85
N PRO A 339 0.44 11.08 22.47
CA PRO A 339 0.85 9.79 21.92
C PRO A 339 -0.34 8.83 21.81
N ASN A 340 -0.83 8.59 20.60
CA ASN A 340 -1.91 7.65 20.31
C ASN A 340 -1.89 7.22 18.84
N ILE A 341 -2.85 6.37 18.44
CA ILE A 341 -2.95 5.88 17.06
C ILE A 341 -3.11 7.05 16.08
N GLN A 342 -3.96 8.03 16.36
CA GLN A 342 -4.25 9.11 15.41
C GLN A 342 -3.04 10.02 15.17
N SER A 343 -2.30 10.35 16.23
CA SER A 343 -1.13 11.22 16.13
C SER A 343 0.05 10.56 15.43
N VAL A 344 0.26 9.25 15.63
CA VAL A 344 1.21 8.46 14.82
C VAL A 344 0.84 8.53 13.34
N HIS A 345 -0.45 8.46 13.02
CA HIS A 345 -0.92 8.53 11.64
C HIS A 345 -0.75 9.90 10.98
N SER A 346 -0.65 10.98 11.76
CA SER A 346 -0.26 12.28 11.22
C SER A 346 1.16 12.24 10.64
N VAL A 347 2.09 11.55 11.31
CA VAL A 347 3.50 11.40 10.87
C VAL A 347 3.59 10.51 9.65
N THR A 348 2.94 9.34 9.68
CA THR A 348 3.00 8.38 8.56
C THR A 348 2.28 8.90 7.32
N SER A 349 1.16 9.62 7.48
CA SER A 349 0.46 10.27 6.36
C SER A 349 1.27 11.40 5.74
N THR A 350 1.91 12.24 6.58
CA THR A 350 2.82 13.29 6.12
C THR A 350 3.98 12.68 5.33
N ASN A 351 4.57 11.58 5.81
CA ASN A 351 5.61 10.84 5.09
C ASN A 351 5.13 10.31 3.74
N ALA A 352 3.93 9.73 3.68
CA ALA A 352 3.36 9.19 2.47
C ALA A 352 3.07 10.27 1.42
N LEU A 353 2.48 11.40 1.84
CA LEU A 353 2.20 12.54 0.96
C LEU A 353 3.49 13.20 0.47
N GLN A 354 4.49 13.36 1.34
CA GLN A 354 5.80 13.87 0.94
C GLN A 354 6.49 12.94 -0.07
N TYR A 355 6.37 11.63 0.13
CA TYR A 355 6.93 10.66 -0.82
C TYR A 355 6.25 10.75 -2.19
N ALA A 356 4.92 10.83 -2.23
CA ALA A 356 4.17 11.07 -3.46
C ALA A 356 4.59 12.40 -4.12
N PHE A 357 4.81 13.46 -3.34
CA PHE A 357 5.28 14.76 -3.83
C PHE A 357 6.68 14.68 -4.48
N GLN A 358 7.59 13.90 -3.90
CA GLN A 358 8.95 13.73 -4.40
C GLN A 358 9.02 12.84 -5.64
N HIS A 359 8.10 11.88 -5.77
CA HIS A 359 8.14 10.85 -6.81
C HIS A 359 7.12 11.07 -7.92
N SER A 360 6.17 12.00 -7.78
CA SER A 360 5.30 12.40 -8.88
C SER A 360 6.08 13.29 -9.86
N SER A 361 5.94 13.00 -11.14
CA SER A 361 6.43 13.82 -12.26
C SER A 361 5.42 14.89 -12.69
N ASN A 362 4.18 14.82 -12.21
CA ASN A 362 3.12 15.75 -12.59
C ASN A 362 3.15 17.00 -11.70
N ASP A 363 3.44 18.17 -12.30
CA ASP A 363 3.59 19.44 -11.57
C ASP A 363 2.33 19.84 -10.77
N GLU A 364 1.13 19.68 -11.36
CA GLU A 364 -0.13 19.97 -10.69
C GLU A 364 -0.38 19.02 -9.50
N THR A 365 -0.10 17.72 -9.66
CA THR A 365 -0.18 16.74 -8.57
C THR A 365 0.75 17.11 -7.43
N ARG A 366 2.00 17.51 -7.71
CA ARG A 366 2.96 17.93 -6.68
C ARG A 366 2.46 19.14 -5.89
N ARG A 367 2.01 20.19 -6.58
CA ARG A 367 1.41 21.36 -5.93
C ARG A 367 0.21 20.97 -5.07
N TRP A 368 -0.68 20.14 -5.61
CA TRP A 368 -1.89 19.70 -4.92
C TRP A 368 -1.57 18.84 -3.69
N LEU A 369 -0.53 17.99 -3.72
CA LEU A 369 -0.10 17.19 -2.57
C LEU A 369 0.41 18.05 -1.41
N LEU A 370 1.06 19.19 -1.67
CA LEU A 370 1.44 20.14 -0.61
C LEU A 370 0.20 20.72 0.09
N LEU A 371 -0.81 21.11 -0.69
CA LEU A 371 -2.08 21.61 -0.17
C LEU A 371 -2.82 20.53 0.63
N GLN A 372 -2.86 19.29 0.12
CA GLN A 372 -3.49 18.17 0.82
C GLN A 372 -2.81 17.91 2.16
N ASN A 373 -1.48 17.88 2.22
CA ASN A 373 -0.75 17.62 3.46
C ASN A 373 -1.05 18.69 4.52
N ALA A 374 -1.01 19.97 4.14
CA ALA A 374 -1.37 21.08 5.04
C ALA A 374 -2.79 20.93 5.61
N SER A 375 -3.77 20.63 4.74
CA SER A 375 -5.16 20.45 5.17
C SER A 375 -5.36 19.22 6.07
N PHE A 376 -4.70 18.10 5.75
CA PHE A 376 -4.78 16.85 6.54
C PHE A 376 -4.22 17.04 7.94
N LEU A 377 -3.13 17.78 8.09
CA LEU A 377 -2.54 18.05 9.40
C LEU A 377 -3.49 18.81 10.33
N VAL A 378 -4.28 19.75 9.81
CA VAL A 378 -5.32 20.41 10.61
C VAL A 378 -6.45 19.45 10.98
N LEU A 379 -6.84 18.54 10.07
CA LEU A 379 -7.84 17.52 10.38
C LEU A 379 -7.33 16.50 11.42
N PHE A 380 -6.06 16.11 11.35
CA PHE A 380 -5.41 15.32 12.40
C PHE A 380 -5.39 16.07 13.73
N ARG A 381 -5.08 17.37 13.74
CA ARG A 381 -5.16 18.20 14.95
C ARG A 381 -6.54 18.11 15.59
N HIS A 382 -7.60 18.29 14.80
CA HIS A 382 -8.99 18.22 15.28
C HIS A 382 -9.36 16.84 15.83
N ASN A 383 -8.95 15.77 15.17
CA ASN A 383 -9.30 14.41 15.61
C ASN A 383 -8.45 13.96 16.82
N THR A 384 -7.22 14.46 16.93
CA THR A 384 -6.25 14.04 17.94
C THR A 384 -6.39 14.84 19.23
N LEU A 385 -6.33 16.17 19.14
CA LEU A 385 -6.19 17.03 20.31
C LEU A 385 -7.55 17.19 21.01
N GLY A 386 -7.63 16.61 22.20
CA GLY A 386 -8.73 16.83 23.15
C GLY A 386 -8.28 17.73 24.30
N GLN A 387 -9.11 17.82 25.34
CA GLN A 387 -8.81 18.59 26.56
C GLN A 387 -7.54 18.09 27.30
N ASP A 388 -7.13 16.85 27.06
CA ASP A 388 -6.00 16.16 27.68
C ASP A 388 -4.66 16.35 26.95
N ALA A 389 -4.64 17.08 25.82
CA ALA A 389 -3.41 17.31 25.07
C ALA A 389 -2.41 18.17 25.85
N LYS A 390 -1.12 17.81 25.81
CA LYS A 390 -0.07 18.60 26.45
C LYS A 390 0.09 19.97 25.76
N SER A 391 -0.22 21.06 26.46
CA SER A 391 -0.14 22.41 25.90
C SER A 391 1.30 22.83 25.54
N GLU A 392 2.29 22.40 26.33
CA GLU A 392 3.67 22.91 26.25
C GLU A 392 4.60 22.18 25.26
N ALA A 393 4.21 21.01 24.74
CA ALA A 393 5.03 20.27 23.78
C ALA A 393 4.99 20.96 22.40
N LEU A 394 5.79 22.01 22.23
CA LEU A 394 6.01 22.70 20.95
C LEU A 394 7.36 22.29 20.40
N ILE A 395 7.40 21.79 19.17
CA ILE A 395 8.60 21.19 18.58
C ILE A 395 9.79 22.17 18.51
N GLU A 396 9.51 23.46 18.34
CA GLU A 396 10.50 24.55 18.31
C GLU A 396 11.15 24.86 19.66
N LYS A 397 10.66 24.29 20.77
CA LYS A 397 11.25 24.46 22.10
C LYS A 397 12.26 23.37 22.47
N PHE A 398 12.49 22.40 21.58
CA PHE A 398 13.41 21.31 21.82
C PHE A 398 14.76 21.62 21.18
N ASP A 399 15.81 21.60 21.99
CA ASP A 399 17.18 21.65 21.52
C ASP A 399 17.66 20.24 21.13
N PRO A 400 18.48 20.09 20.08
CA PRO A 400 19.12 18.82 19.79
C PRO A 400 20.00 18.40 20.97
N VAL A 401 19.85 17.15 21.41
CA VAL A 401 20.75 16.58 22.41
C VAL A 401 22.15 16.55 21.81
N SER A 402 23.10 17.21 22.47
CA SER A 402 24.50 17.16 22.04
C SER A 402 24.97 15.70 22.00
N PRO A 403 25.73 15.26 20.99
CA PRO A 403 26.12 13.85 20.82
C PRO A 403 26.91 13.23 21.98
N ASN A 404 27.30 14.04 22.98
CA ASN A 404 28.01 13.63 24.18
C ASN A 404 27.11 13.54 25.43
N GLY A 405 25.78 13.56 25.26
CA GLY A 405 24.77 13.49 26.33
C GLY A 405 24.25 12.09 26.58
#